data_AF-A0A9Q1BAI8-F1
#
_entry.id   AF-A0A9Q1BAI8-F1
#
_cell.length_a   1.000
_cell.length_b   1.000
_cell.length_c   1.000
_cell.angle_alpha   90.00
_cell.angle_beta   90.00
_cell.angle_gamma   90.00
#
_symmetry.space_group_name_H-M   'P 1'
#
loop_
_entity.id
_entity.type
_entity.pdbx_description
1 polymer ?
#
loop_
_entity_poly.entity_id
_entity_poly.type
_entity_poly.pdbx_seq_one_letter_code
_entity_poly.pdbx_strand_id
1 'polypeptide(L)'
;MLLVESGLFSSTLCTLHILTPLRPLILGGNDTIVLAPYHTHYPQLEAHMTSVGLCPSTNQWDKPLPVGPDHQEDLPVYSLLPLEEFSMFAIPFEMEGPTNDIPGGLPTEYADMVAKRSSDLKKWKSMVRDAGLDAAQRRQFQELVETKFQVLGHFVVNCFW
;
A
#
# COMPACT_ATOMS: atom_id res chain seq x y z
N MET A 1 2.75 -0.12 8.67
CA MET A 1 3.08 -0.12 10.11
C MET A 1 2.52 -1.39 10.72
N LEU A 2 3.36 -2.14 11.43
CA LEU A 2 2.91 -3.27 12.26
C LEU A 2 2.73 -2.72 13.67
N LEU A 3 1.51 -2.79 14.22
CA LEU A 3 1.21 -2.18 15.52
C LEU A 3 0.80 -3.25 16.53
N VAL A 4 1.46 -3.25 17.69
CA VAL A 4 1.15 -4.11 18.85
C VAL A 4 0.25 -3.37 19.86
N GLU A 5 0.38 -2.05 19.97
CA GLU A 5 -0.50 -1.17 20.74
C GLU A 5 -0.97 0.00 19.86
N SER A 6 -2.28 0.22 19.78
CA SER A 6 -2.89 1.02 18.70
C SER A 6 -3.71 2.19 19.25
N GLY A 7 -3.05 3.32 19.46
CA GLY A 7 -3.70 4.62 19.67
C GLY A 7 -3.13 5.65 18.69
N LEU A 8 -3.99 6.25 17.87
CA LEU A 8 -3.65 7.40 17.03
C LEU A 8 -4.11 8.67 17.74
N PHE A 9 -3.21 9.64 17.90
CA PHE A 9 -3.48 10.90 18.58
C PHE A 9 -2.80 12.05 17.83
N SER A 10 -3.48 13.19 17.72
CA SER A 10 -2.93 14.44 17.19
C SER A 10 -2.26 14.33 15.80
N SER A 11 -2.75 13.44 14.93
CA SER A 11 -2.22 13.21 13.59
C SER A 11 -3.13 13.82 12.53
N THR A 12 -2.54 14.42 11.49
CA THR A 12 -3.29 15.11 10.43
C THR A 12 -2.78 14.71 9.05
N LEU A 13 -3.69 14.52 8.08
CA LEU A 13 -3.36 14.23 6.67
C LEU A 13 -2.46 12.99 6.50
N CYS A 14 -2.78 11.92 7.20
CA CYS A 14 -1.96 10.70 7.24
C CYS A 14 -2.67 9.52 6.57
N THR A 15 -1.97 8.80 5.69
CA THR A 15 -2.39 7.48 5.20
C THR A 15 -1.60 6.38 5.90
N LEU A 16 -2.29 5.50 6.61
CA LEU A 16 -1.72 4.45 7.43
C LEU A 16 -2.07 3.07 6.85
N HIS A 17 -1.04 2.34 6.44
CA HIS A 17 -1.17 0.95 5.99
C HIS A 17 -0.89 0.02 7.17
N ILE A 18 -1.92 -0.64 7.71
CA ILE A 18 -1.87 -1.28 9.03
C ILE A 18 -2.12 -2.79 8.94
N LEU A 19 -1.36 -3.55 9.72
CA LEU A 19 -1.67 -4.93 10.12
C LEU A 19 -1.73 -4.94 11.64
N THR A 20 -2.90 -5.24 12.19
CA THR A 20 -3.12 -5.24 13.64
C THR A 20 -4.15 -6.31 14.03
N PRO A 21 -3.90 -7.12 15.06
CA PRO A 21 -4.90 -8.05 15.57
C PRO A 21 -6.02 -7.33 16.35
N LEU A 22 -5.82 -6.05 16.71
CA LEU A 22 -6.73 -5.23 17.50
C LEU A 22 -7.34 -4.11 16.68
N ARG A 23 -8.53 -3.66 17.07
CA ARG A 23 -9.19 -2.48 16.50
C ARG A 23 -8.36 -1.22 16.78
N PRO A 24 -7.93 -0.44 15.77
CA PRO A 24 -7.21 0.81 15.99
C PRO A 24 -8.01 1.81 16.82
N LEU A 25 -7.46 2.34 17.91
CA LEU A 25 -8.11 3.43 18.65
C LEU A 25 -7.79 4.76 17.97
N ILE A 26 -8.82 5.52 17.60
CA ILE A 26 -8.68 6.89 17.08
C ILE A 26 -9.08 7.85 18.19
N LEU A 27 -8.09 8.48 18.80
CA LEU A 27 -8.26 9.40 19.93
C LEU A 27 -8.49 10.84 19.43
N GLY A 28 -8.62 11.80 20.34
CA GLY A 28 -8.84 13.21 19.99
C GLY A 28 -7.70 13.87 19.20
N GLY A 29 -8.02 14.97 18.53
CA GLY A 29 -7.07 15.82 17.80
C GLY A 29 -6.58 15.26 16.45
N ASN A 30 -7.17 14.18 15.95
CA ASN A 30 -6.86 13.68 14.61
C ASN A 30 -7.71 14.40 13.56
N ASP A 31 -7.19 14.53 12.34
CA ASP A 31 -7.90 15.09 11.19
C ASP A 31 -7.46 14.39 9.90
N THR A 32 -8.40 14.04 9.02
CA THR A 32 -8.13 13.46 7.71
C THR A 32 -7.18 12.24 7.77
N ILE A 33 -7.58 11.22 8.54
CA ILE A 33 -6.87 9.95 8.61
C ILE A 33 -7.39 9.00 7.53
N VAL A 34 -6.50 8.37 6.78
CA VAL A 34 -6.85 7.33 5.80
C VAL A 34 -6.26 6.01 6.26
N LEU A 35 -7.08 4.97 6.38
CA LEU A 35 -6.65 3.62 6.76
C LEU A 35 -6.65 2.70 5.55
N ALA A 36 -5.63 1.86 5.45
CA ALA A 36 -5.46 0.89 4.37
C ALA A 36 -4.87 -0.42 4.91
N PRO A 37 -5.07 -1.56 4.22
CA PRO A 37 -4.42 -2.79 4.62
C PRO A 37 -2.90 -2.67 4.42
N TYR A 38 -2.14 -3.28 5.32
CA TYR A 38 -0.72 -3.53 5.09
C TYR A 38 -0.54 -4.42 3.86
N HIS A 39 0.41 -4.07 2.99
CA HIS A 39 0.43 -4.59 1.62
C HIS A 39 1.83 -4.83 1.06
N THR A 40 2.82 -4.99 1.93
CA THR A 40 4.20 -5.23 1.51
C THR A 40 4.82 -6.33 2.33
N HIS A 41 5.95 -6.85 1.88
CA HIS A 41 6.76 -7.79 2.64
C HIS A 41 8.23 -7.47 2.43
N TYR A 42 9.05 -7.85 3.40
CA TYR A 42 10.49 -7.94 3.20
C TYR A 42 10.96 -9.33 3.67
N PRO A 43 12.09 -9.84 3.18
CA PRO A 43 12.46 -11.25 3.33
C PRO A 43 12.52 -11.81 4.76
N GLN A 44 12.76 -10.96 5.76
CA GLN A 44 12.82 -11.33 7.19
C GLN A 44 11.55 -10.97 7.98
N LEU A 45 10.49 -10.50 7.31
CA LEU A 45 9.34 -9.89 7.97
C LEU A 45 8.62 -10.86 8.90
N GLU A 46 8.36 -12.10 8.48
CA GLU A 46 7.67 -13.07 9.34
C GLU A 46 8.49 -13.46 10.57
N ALA A 47 9.82 -13.52 10.44
CA ALA A 47 10.73 -13.76 11.56
C ALA A 47 10.67 -12.60 12.58
N HIS A 48 10.67 -11.35 12.10
CA HIS A 48 10.53 -10.16 12.95
C HIS A 48 9.14 -10.05 13.58
N MET A 49 8.08 -10.43 12.88
CA MET A 49 6.75 -10.51 13.46
C MET A 49 6.70 -11.55 14.59
N THR A 50 7.26 -12.73 14.34
CA THR A 50 7.32 -13.82 15.34
C THR A 50 8.11 -13.40 16.58
N SER A 51 9.24 -12.69 16.42
CA SER A 51 10.08 -12.28 17.56
C SER A 51 9.39 -11.29 18.51
N VAL A 52 8.37 -10.57 18.03
CA VAL A 52 7.54 -9.65 18.85
C VAL A 52 6.14 -10.21 19.15
N GLY A 53 5.87 -11.48 18.80
CA GLY A 53 4.59 -12.13 19.06
C GLY A 53 3.43 -11.65 18.18
N LEU A 54 3.71 -11.03 17.03
CA LEU A 54 2.69 -10.63 16.06
C LEU A 54 2.30 -11.81 15.17
N CYS A 55 1.00 -12.13 15.16
CA CYS A 55 0.43 -13.14 14.28
C CYS A 55 -0.39 -12.48 13.16
N PRO A 56 -0.07 -12.73 11.87
CA PRO A 56 -0.77 -12.10 10.75
C PRO A 56 -2.18 -12.67 10.49
N SER A 57 -2.60 -13.74 11.17
CA SER A 57 -3.89 -14.39 10.92
C SER A 57 -5.12 -13.54 11.30
N THR A 58 -4.92 -12.53 12.16
CA THR A 58 -5.98 -11.63 12.61
C THR A 58 -5.62 -10.22 12.20
N ASN A 59 -6.46 -9.60 11.36
CA ASN A 59 -6.29 -8.23 10.91
C ASN A 59 -7.60 -7.44 11.10
N GLN A 60 -7.58 -6.39 11.93
CA GLN A 60 -8.73 -5.53 12.25
C GLN A 60 -8.49 -4.06 11.84
N TRP A 61 -7.59 -3.83 10.87
CA TRP A 61 -7.21 -2.50 10.39
C TRP A 61 -8.39 -1.62 9.95
N ASP A 62 -9.45 -2.22 9.42
CA ASP A 62 -10.67 -1.60 8.87
C ASP A 62 -11.77 -1.38 9.91
N LYS A 63 -11.54 -1.75 11.17
CA LYS A 63 -12.51 -1.59 12.27
C LYS A 63 -11.99 -0.67 13.35
N PRO A 64 -11.69 0.61 13.04
CA PRO A 64 -11.24 1.54 14.06
C PRO A 64 -12.34 1.84 15.07
N LEU A 65 -11.90 2.20 16.26
CA LEU A 65 -12.71 2.64 17.39
C LEU A 65 -12.40 4.12 17.63
N PRO A 66 -13.23 5.04 17.12
CA PRO A 66 -13.12 6.43 17.50
C PRO A 66 -13.53 6.61 18.97
N VAL A 67 -12.68 7.29 19.74
CA VAL A 67 -12.87 7.58 21.16
C VAL A 67 -12.54 9.04 21.42
N GLY A 68 -13.56 9.85 21.69
CA GLY A 68 -13.38 11.26 22.02
C GLY A 68 -14.52 12.14 21.49
N PRO A 69 -14.58 13.41 21.93
CA PRO A 69 -15.63 14.35 21.55
C PRO A 69 -15.53 14.79 20.08
N ASP A 70 -14.35 14.66 19.46
CA ASP A 70 -14.08 15.11 18.10
C ASP A 70 -14.70 14.18 17.03
N HIS A 71 -15.11 12.97 17.42
CA HIS A 71 -15.79 12.07 16.50
C HIS A 71 -17.28 12.40 16.43
N GLN A 72 -17.72 12.81 15.24
CA GLN A 72 -19.13 12.92 14.89
C GLN A 72 -19.45 11.88 13.81
N GLU A 73 -20.59 11.19 13.94
CA GLU A 73 -20.99 10.16 12.95
C GLU A 73 -21.13 10.76 11.54
N ASP A 74 -21.57 12.01 11.43
CA ASP A 74 -21.75 12.72 10.15
C ASP A 74 -20.43 13.25 9.55
N LEU A 75 -19.37 13.36 10.35
CA LEU A 75 -18.06 13.88 9.97
C LEU A 75 -16.97 12.99 10.58
N PRO A 76 -16.79 11.77 10.06
CA PRO A 76 -15.82 10.85 10.60
C PRO A 76 -14.40 11.39 10.39
N VAL A 77 -13.59 11.31 11.44
CA VAL A 77 -12.17 11.74 11.47
C VAL A 77 -11.28 10.88 10.54
N TYR A 78 -11.79 9.72 10.12
CA TYR A 78 -11.08 8.79 9.28
C TYR A 78 -11.92 8.32 8.09
N SER A 79 -11.23 7.80 7.07
CA SER A 79 -11.80 7.08 5.94
C SER A 79 -10.95 5.86 5.61
N LEU A 80 -11.47 4.95 4.79
CA LEU A 80 -10.69 3.87 4.21
C LEU A 80 -10.12 4.33 2.87
N LEU A 81 -8.92 3.87 2.52
CA LEU A 81 -8.29 4.20 1.25
C LEU A 81 -9.14 3.68 0.09
N PRO A 82 -9.48 4.52 -0.91
CA PRO A 82 -10.17 4.04 -2.10
C PRO A 82 -9.35 2.97 -2.83
N LEU A 83 -10.06 1.97 -3.35
CA LEU A 83 -9.47 0.86 -4.09
C LEU A 83 -8.68 1.32 -5.32
N GLU A 84 -9.11 2.40 -5.95
CA GLU A 84 -8.49 3.05 -7.11
C GLU A 84 -7.21 3.81 -6.77
N GLU A 85 -6.97 4.11 -5.49
CA GLU A 85 -5.75 4.75 -5.03
C GLU A 85 -4.72 3.74 -4.50
N PHE A 86 -5.16 2.54 -4.11
CA PHE A 86 -4.30 1.51 -3.54
C PHE A 86 -3.23 0.98 -4.51
N SER A 87 -1.96 1.19 -4.20
CA SER A 87 -0.82 0.71 -5.00
C SER A 87 0.12 -0.14 -4.19
N MET A 88 0.78 -1.11 -4.84
CA MET A 88 1.75 -1.98 -4.20
C MET A 88 3.04 -1.19 -3.88
N PHE A 89 3.42 -1.15 -2.60
CA PHE A 89 4.71 -0.64 -2.17
C PHE A 89 5.82 -1.65 -2.44
N ALA A 90 6.93 -1.14 -2.95
CA ALA A 90 8.11 -1.94 -3.22
C ALA A 90 9.28 -1.56 -2.35
N ILE A 91 9.95 -2.60 -1.85
CA ILE A 91 11.09 -2.46 -0.96
C ILE A 91 12.32 -2.05 -1.77
N PRO A 92 12.95 -0.90 -1.49
CA PRO A 92 14.06 -0.39 -2.30
C PRO A 92 15.42 -1.01 -1.95
N PHE A 93 15.44 -2.18 -1.32
CA PHE A 93 16.66 -2.86 -0.89
C PHE A 93 16.50 -4.38 -0.99
N GLU A 94 17.62 -5.05 -1.21
CA GLU A 94 17.70 -6.51 -1.26
C GLU A 94 18.07 -7.06 0.11
N MET A 95 17.50 -8.22 0.46
CA MET A 95 17.78 -8.92 1.71
C MET A 95 17.52 -10.41 1.53
N GLU A 96 18.21 -11.25 2.29
CA GLU A 96 17.92 -12.69 2.33
C GLU A 96 16.89 -13.02 3.40
N GLY A 97 15.98 -13.93 3.07
CA GLY A 97 15.01 -14.47 4.01
C GLY A 97 13.88 -15.23 3.31
N PRO A 98 13.09 -16.00 4.08
CA PRO A 98 12.09 -16.91 3.53
C PRO A 98 10.77 -16.21 3.13
N THR A 99 10.52 -14.99 3.61
CA THR A 99 9.24 -14.32 3.37
C THR A 99 9.18 -13.74 1.95
N ASN A 100 8.21 -14.19 1.17
CA ASN A 100 8.00 -13.83 -0.23
C ASN A 100 6.59 -13.31 -0.54
N ASP A 101 5.71 -13.31 0.47
CA ASP A 101 4.31 -12.90 0.36
C ASP A 101 3.94 -11.92 1.48
N ILE A 102 2.84 -11.18 1.29
CA ILE A 102 2.30 -10.25 2.29
C ILE A 102 1.77 -11.07 3.47
N PRO A 103 2.31 -10.91 4.70
CA PRO A 103 1.79 -11.64 5.85
C PRO A 103 0.32 -11.30 6.11
N GLY A 104 -0.52 -12.32 6.16
CA GLY A 104 -1.98 -12.18 6.37
C GLY A 104 -2.74 -11.89 5.08
N GLY A 105 -2.04 -11.69 3.96
CA GLY A 105 -2.63 -11.40 2.66
C GLY A 105 -3.33 -10.05 2.59
N LEU A 106 -3.93 -9.79 1.43
CA LEU A 106 -4.79 -8.62 1.21
C LEU A 106 -6.27 -9.02 1.33
N PRO A 107 -7.14 -8.10 1.75
CA PRO A 107 -8.58 -8.27 1.55
C PRO A 107 -8.89 -8.46 0.05
N THR A 108 -9.92 -9.27 -0.25
CA THR A 108 -10.24 -9.69 -1.63
C THR A 108 -10.39 -8.52 -2.59
N GLU A 109 -11.11 -7.47 -2.20
CA GLU A 109 -11.35 -6.29 -3.05
C GLU A 109 -10.05 -5.58 -3.45
N TYR A 110 -9.12 -5.44 -2.49
CA TYR A 110 -7.81 -4.87 -2.74
C TYR A 110 -6.93 -5.80 -3.59
N ALA A 111 -6.98 -7.11 -3.32
CA ALA A 111 -6.26 -8.11 -4.11
C ALA A 111 -6.72 -8.12 -5.58
N ASP A 112 -8.03 -8.07 -5.82
CA ASP A 112 -8.63 -8.01 -7.16
C ASP A 112 -8.21 -6.74 -7.90
N MET A 113 -8.13 -5.62 -7.19
CA MET A 113 -7.68 -4.35 -7.76
C MET A 113 -6.19 -4.34 -8.10
N VAL A 114 -5.35 -4.97 -7.28
CA VAL A 114 -3.93 -5.20 -7.62
C VAL A 114 -3.82 -6.13 -8.83
N ALA A 115 -4.59 -7.22 -8.87
CA ALA A 115 -4.58 -8.17 -9.99
C ALA A 115 -5.03 -7.50 -11.30
N LYS A 116 -6.07 -6.68 -11.25
CA LYS A 116 -6.56 -5.88 -12.38
C LYS A 116 -5.47 -4.95 -12.90
N ARG A 117 -4.83 -4.15 -12.02
CA ARG A 117 -3.72 -3.27 -12.41
C ARG A 117 -2.54 -4.04 -13.01
N SER A 118 -2.19 -5.19 -12.44
CA SER A 118 -1.14 -6.06 -12.97
C SER A 118 -1.47 -6.58 -14.38
N SER A 119 -2.71 -6.99 -14.61
CA SER A 119 -3.22 -7.37 -15.93
C SER A 119 -3.13 -6.21 -16.93
N ASP A 120 -3.58 -5.02 -16.53
CA ASP A 120 -3.59 -3.84 -17.42
C ASP A 120 -2.16 -3.40 -17.75
N LEU A 121 -1.24 -3.45 -16.79
CA LEU A 121 0.18 -3.21 -17.03
C LEU A 121 0.77 -4.23 -18.01
N LYS A 122 0.44 -5.53 -17.87
CA LYS A 122 0.88 -6.58 -18.81
C LYS A 122 0.36 -6.33 -20.23
N LYS A 123 -0.91 -5.99 -20.38
CA LYS A 123 -1.51 -5.64 -21.69
C LYS A 123 -0.80 -4.43 -22.29
N TRP A 124 -0.60 -3.38 -21.51
CA TRP A 124 0.10 -2.18 -21.93
C TRP A 124 1.54 -2.48 -22.37
N LYS A 125 2.29 -3.28 -21.62
CA LYS A 125 3.64 -3.72 -21.99
C LYS A 125 3.65 -4.48 -23.33
N SER A 126 2.66 -5.36 -23.55
CA SER A 126 2.50 -6.05 -24.84
C SER A 126 2.26 -5.04 -25.96
N MET A 127 1.32 -4.11 -25.79
CA MET A 127 1.04 -3.09 -26.80
C MET A 127 2.27 -2.26 -27.16
N VAL A 128 3.08 -1.85 -26.18
CA VAL A 128 4.32 -1.09 -26.42
C VAL A 128 5.37 -1.92 -27.16
N ARG A 129 5.51 -3.20 -26.81
CA ARG A 129 6.42 -4.12 -27.50
C ARG A 129 5.98 -4.36 -28.94
N ASP A 130 4.69 -4.60 -29.14
CA ASP A 130 4.09 -5.00 -30.42
C ASP A 130 3.89 -3.79 -31.36
N ALA A 131 3.99 -2.56 -30.86
CA ALA A 131 3.95 -1.32 -31.64
C ALA A 131 5.15 -1.13 -32.59
N GLY A 132 6.20 -1.95 -32.47
CA GLY A 132 7.34 -1.89 -33.39
C GLY A 132 8.16 -0.61 -33.31
N LEU A 133 8.14 0.08 -32.17
CA LEU A 133 8.82 1.36 -31.99
C LEU A 133 10.32 1.25 -32.27
N ASP A 134 10.84 2.20 -33.06
CA ASP A 134 12.27 2.37 -33.27
C ASP A 134 12.97 3.00 -32.04
N ALA A 135 14.30 3.11 -32.07
CA ALA A 135 15.07 3.62 -30.94
C ALA A 135 14.74 5.09 -30.58
N ALA A 136 14.43 5.93 -31.58
CA ALA A 136 14.10 7.34 -31.35
C ALA A 136 12.70 7.48 -30.75
N GLN A 137 11.73 6.73 -31.27
CA GLN A 137 10.36 6.67 -30.76
C GLN A 137 10.29 6.11 -29.35
N ARG A 138 11.08 5.07 -29.03
CA ARG A 138 11.18 4.54 -27.66
C ARG A 138 11.70 5.57 -26.69
N ARG A 139 12.74 6.32 -27.07
CA ARG A 139 13.30 7.39 -26.23
C ARG A 139 12.29 8.51 -25.98
N GLN A 140 11.61 8.99 -27.03
CA GLN A 140 10.56 10.00 -26.88
C GLN A 140 9.42 9.51 -25.98
N PHE A 141 9.02 8.25 -26.13
CA PHE A 141 8.00 7.65 -25.30
C PHE A 141 8.43 7.56 -23.82
N GLN A 142 9.67 7.18 -23.55
CA GLN A 142 10.24 7.17 -22.19
C GLN A 142 10.23 8.55 -21.55
N GLU A 143 10.70 9.58 -22.27
CA GLU A 143 10.71 10.96 -21.77
C GLU A 143 9.30 11.44 -21.40
N LEU A 144 8.28 11.06 -22.19
CA LEU A 144 6.87 11.36 -21.89
C LEU A 144 6.34 10.61 -20.66
N VAL A 145 6.68 9.32 -20.51
CA VAL A 145 6.31 8.52 -19.34
C VAL A 145 6.94 9.10 -18.08
N GLU A 146 8.25 9.38 -18.10
CA GLU A 146 8.97 9.97 -16.97
C GLU A 146 8.40 11.34 -16.59
N THR A 147 8.11 12.19 -17.57
CA THR A 147 7.48 13.51 -17.34
C THR A 147 6.08 13.38 -16.74
N LYS A 148 5.32 12.36 -17.13
CA LYS A 148 3.96 12.16 -16.62
C LYS A 148 3.92 11.52 -15.24
N PHE A 149 4.94 10.73 -14.88
CA PHE A 149 4.99 9.94 -13.65
C PHE A 149 6.11 10.35 -12.68
N GLN A 150 6.49 11.64 -12.67
CA GLN A 150 7.65 12.23 -11.96
C GLN A 150 7.81 11.90 -10.45
N VAL A 151 6.84 11.30 -9.77
CA VAL A 151 6.94 10.91 -8.34
C VAL A 151 7.32 9.42 -8.15
N LEU A 152 7.24 8.60 -9.20
CA LEU A 152 7.57 7.16 -9.18
C LEU A 152 8.90 6.85 -9.90
N GLY A 153 9.77 7.85 -10.06
CA GLY A 153 10.92 7.84 -10.96
C GLY A 153 11.92 6.69 -10.79
N HIS A 154 11.95 5.99 -9.65
CA HIS A 154 12.78 4.80 -9.47
C HIS A 154 12.05 3.48 -9.73
N PHE A 155 10.72 3.46 -9.61
CA PHE A 155 9.91 2.24 -9.73
C PHE A 155 9.39 2.00 -11.14
N VAL A 156 9.10 3.09 -11.88
CA VAL A 156 8.73 3.01 -13.30
C VAL A 156 9.89 2.48 -14.13
N VAL A 157 11.13 2.85 -13.85
CA VAL A 157 12.26 2.43 -14.69
C VAL A 157 12.58 0.93 -14.54
N ASN A 158 12.55 0.39 -13.32
CA ASN A 158 12.85 -1.03 -13.06
C ASN A 158 11.69 -1.99 -13.35
N CYS A 159 10.46 -1.50 -13.48
CA CYS A 159 9.34 -2.32 -13.95
C CYS A 159 9.19 -2.32 -15.47
N PHE A 160 9.89 -1.47 -16.23
CA PHE A 160 9.64 -1.27 -17.65
C PHE A 160 10.68 -1.94 -18.57
N TRP A 161 11.66 -2.65 -17.98
CA TRP A 161 12.64 -3.48 -18.67
C TRP A 161 12.76 -4.85 -17.99
#